data_AF-I2NEH3-F1
#
_entry.id   AF-I2NEH3-F1
#
_cell.length_a   1.000
_cell.length_b   1.000
_cell.length_c   1.000
_cell.angle_alpha   90.00
_cell.angle_beta   90.00
_cell.angle_gamma   90.00
#
_symmetry.space_group_name_H-M   'P 1'
#
loop_
_entity.id
_entity.type
_entity.pdbx_description
1 polymer ?
#
loop_
_entity_poly.entity_id
_entity_poly.type
_entity_poly.pdbx_seq_one_letter_code
_entity_poly.pdbx_strand_id
1 'polypeptide(L)'
;MSVSTYANVLTAAQVKIEAARANRNLQAAYELQKGNYSKAIEYAEPVANAPINEFNQEIISSSQFVLGYSYLAKKNKKKAILWFQKSCKNGNSNSCEMLEEIKR
;
A
#
# COMPACT_ATOMS: atom_id res chain seq x y z
N MET A 1 -17.20 7.18 35.89
CA MET A 1 -17.09 7.29 34.42
C MET A 1 -16.05 6.27 33.97
N SER A 2 -16.50 5.16 33.39
CA SER A 2 -15.66 4.03 32.99
C SER A 2 -14.82 4.41 31.77
N VAL A 3 -13.51 4.34 31.90
CA VAL A 3 -12.58 4.48 30.78
C VAL A 3 -12.71 3.22 29.92
N SER A 4 -13.34 3.35 28.75
CA SER A 4 -13.40 2.27 27.75
C SER A 4 -12.06 2.19 27.02
N THR A 5 -11.05 1.61 27.68
CA THR A 5 -9.79 1.20 27.03
C THR A 5 -9.86 -0.29 26.70
N TYR A 6 -10.74 -0.65 25.76
CA TYR A 6 -10.47 -1.84 24.95
C TYR A 6 -9.41 -1.42 23.93
N ALA A 7 -8.13 -1.54 24.31
CA ALA A 7 -7.11 -1.72 23.29
C ALA A 7 -7.52 -2.97 22.51
N ASN A 8 -7.92 -2.81 21.25
CA ASN A 8 -8.26 -3.92 20.37
C ASN A 8 -6.99 -4.76 20.16
N VAL A 9 -6.75 -5.75 21.01
CA VAL A 9 -5.59 -6.62 20.87
C VAL A 9 -5.79 -7.51 19.64
N LEU A 10 -4.85 -7.47 18.70
CA LEU A 10 -4.84 -8.36 17.54
C LEU A 10 -4.87 -9.83 17.99
N THR A 11 -5.78 -10.61 17.43
CA THR A 11 -5.77 -12.07 17.60
C THR A 11 -4.56 -12.68 16.91
N ALA A 12 -4.12 -13.86 17.36
CA ALA A 12 -3.01 -14.58 16.74
C ALA A 12 -3.23 -14.84 15.23
N ALA A 13 -4.48 -14.99 14.79
CA ALA A 13 -4.83 -15.11 13.37
C ALA A 13 -4.59 -13.81 12.61
N GLN A 14 -5.02 -12.67 13.16
CA GLN A 14 -4.78 -11.35 12.55
C GLN A 14 -3.29 -11.02 12.49
N VAL A 15 -2.51 -11.33 13.52
CA VAL A 15 -1.05 -11.15 13.50
C VAL A 15 -0.40 -11.90 12.34
N LYS A 16 -0.80 -13.16 12.10
CA LYS A 16 -0.27 -13.95 10.97
C LYS A 16 -0.65 -13.34 9.62
N ILE A 17 -1.87 -12.83 9.49
CA ILE A 17 -2.34 -12.16 8.27
C ILE A 17 -1.51 -10.90 8.00
N GLU A 18 -1.33 -10.04 9.00
CA GLU A 18 -0.60 -8.78 8.83
C GLU A 18 0.90 -9.01 8.61
N ALA A 19 1.49 -10.02 9.25
CA ALA A 19 2.85 -10.46 8.94
C ALA A 19 2.99 -10.93 7.48
N ALA A 20 2.01 -11.68 6.97
CA ALA A 20 2.01 -12.11 5.57
C ALA A 20 1.85 -10.92 4.60
N ARG A 21 1.04 -9.91 4.95
CA ARG A 21 0.94 -8.66 4.15
C ARG A 21 2.25 -7.88 4.16
N ALA A 22 2.89 -7.72 5.31
CA ALA A 22 4.16 -7.04 5.43
C ALA A 22 5.22 -7.70 4.54
N ASN A 23 5.32 -9.04 4.59
CA ASN A 23 6.24 -9.80 3.74
C ASN A 23 5.96 -9.62 2.24
N ARG A 24 4.67 -9.60 1.84
CA ARG A 24 4.29 -9.35 0.43
C ARG A 24 4.59 -7.91 0.00
N ASN A 25 4.33 -6.91 0.85
CA ASN A 25 4.67 -5.53 0.59
C ASN A 25 6.19 -5.36 0.37
N LEU A 26 7.00 -6.03 1.20
CA LEU A 26 8.45 -6.05 1.05
C LEU A 26 8.89 -6.69 -0.28
N GLN A 27 8.30 -7.83 -0.66
CA GLN A 27 8.55 -8.47 -1.95
C GLN A 27 8.19 -7.54 -3.12
N ALA A 28 7.05 -6.85 -3.03
CA ALA A 28 6.63 -5.89 -4.04
C ALA A 28 7.62 -4.73 -4.18
N ALA A 29 8.08 -4.16 -3.06
CA ALA A 29 9.07 -3.08 -3.04
C ALA A 29 10.44 -3.52 -3.57
N TYR A 30 10.85 -4.77 -3.31
CA TYR A 30 12.08 -5.34 -3.86
C TYR A 30 12.01 -5.52 -5.37
N GLU A 31 10.90 -6.07 -5.89
CA GLU A 31 10.70 -6.23 -7.33
C GLU A 31 10.57 -4.86 -8.04
N LEU A 32 9.96 -3.87 -7.39
CA LEU A 32 9.91 -2.50 -7.90
C LEU A 32 11.31 -1.91 -8.07
N GLN A 33 12.18 -2.03 -7.05
CA GLN A 33 13.56 -1.53 -7.10
C GLN A 33 14.40 -2.21 -8.18
N LYS A 34 14.08 -3.45 -8.53
CA LYS A 34 14.72 -4.19 -9.63
C LYS A 34 14.16 -3.83 -11.02
N GLY A 35 13.14 -2.97 -11.09
CA GLY A 35 12.43 -2.65 -12.32
C GLY A 35 11.49 -3.76 -12.80
N ASN A 36 11.22 -4.78 -11.98
CA ASN A 36 10.33 -5.89 -12.29
C ASN A 36 8.87 -5.52 -12.03
N TYR A 37 8.37 -4.50 -12.73
CA TYR A 37 7.07 -3.87 -12.45
C TYR A 37 5.88 -4.85 -12.50
N SER A 38 5.93 -5.90 -13.33
CA SER A 38 4.86 -6.91 -13.36
C SER A 38 4.80 -7.72 -12.05
N LYS A 39 5.95 -8.14 -11.51
CA LYS A 39 6.01 -8.85 -10.22
C LYS A 39 5.72 -7.93 -9.04
N ALA A 40 6.17 -6.68 -9.11
CA ALA A 40 5.83 -5.67 -8.12
C ALA A 40 4.29 -5.51 -8.01
N ILE A 41 3.60 -5.46 -9.14
CA ILE A 41 2.13 -5.42 -9.20
C ILE A 41 1.53 -6.70 -8.59
N GLU A 42 2.01 -7.88 -9.01
CA GLU A 42 1.53 -9.18 -8.53
C GLU A 42 1.56 -9.28 -7.00
N TYR A 43 2.67 -8.87 -6.37
CA TYR A 43 2.80 -8.90 -4.91
C TYR A 43 2.02 -7.79 -4.19
N ALA A 44 1.93 -6.58 -4.78
CA ALA A 44 1.28 -5.44 -4.15
C ALA A 44 -0.26 -5.51 -4.24
N GLU A 45 -0.85 -6.01 -5.33
CA GLU A 45 -2.31 -6.02 -5.55
C GLU A 45 -3.12 -6.64 -4.39
N PRO A 46 -2.80 -7.83 -3.86
CA PRO A 46 -3.58 -8.41 -2.76
C PRO A 46 -3.45 -7.61 -1.45
N VAL A 47 -2.33 -6.91 -1.23
CA VAL A 47 -2.11 -6.10 -0.03
C VAL A 47 -2.83 -4.75 -0.17
N ALA A 48 -2.67 -4.08 -1.31
CA ALA A 48 -3.24 -2.77 -1.60
C ALA A 48 -4.78 -2.74 -1.62
N ASN A 49 -5.42 -3.88 -1.92
CA ASN A 49 -6.87 -4.05 -1.95
C ASN A 49 -7.48 -4.54 -0.63
N ALA A 50 -6.65 -4.79 0.38
CA ALA A 50 -7.12 -5.24 1.68
C ALA A 50 -8.02 -4.21 2.38
N PRO A 51 -8.97 -4.65 3.22
CA PRO A 51 -9.66 -3.75 4.14
C PRO A 51 -8.66 -3.06 5.07
N ILE A 52 -8.75 -1.73 5.14
CA ILE A 52 -7.93 -0.91 6.03
C ILE A 52 -8.51 -0.96 7.44
N ASN A 53 -7.63 -1.10 8.42
CA ASN A 53 -7.91 -0.94 9.84
C ASN A 53 -6.76 -0.16 10.51
N GLU A 54 -6.91 0.07 11.82
CA GLU A 54 -5.96 0.81 12.65
C GLU A 54 -4.54 0.22 12.70
N PHE A 55 -4.33 -1.03 12.28
CA PHE A 55 -3.03 -1.72 12.35
C PHE A 55 -2.30 -1.83 11.01
N ASN A 56 -3.01 -1.75 9.88
CA ASN A 56 -2.46 -2.11 8.57
C ASN A 56 -2.46 -0.98 7.55
N GLN A 57 -2.94 0.20 7.93
CA GLN A 57 -3.05 1.36 7.04
C GLN A 57 -1.71 1.71 6.37
N GLU A 58 -0.60 1.68 7.09
CA GLU A 58 0.73 1.97 6.55
C GLU A 58 1.17 0.95 5.49
N ILE A 59 1.00 -0.34 5.77
CA ILE A 59 1.34 -1.43 4.84
C ILE A 59 0.49 -1.32 3.58
N ILE A 60 -0.81 -1.07 3.72
CA ILE A 60 -1.73 -0.94 2.60
C ILE A 60 -1.41 0.30 1.76
N SER A 61 -1.17 1.46 2.38
CA SER A 61 -0.84 2.68 1.65
C SER A 61 0.51 2.53 0.93
N SER A 62 1.50 1.89 1.54
CA SER A 62 2.79 1.53 0.91
C SER A 62 2.59 0.64 -0.34
N SER A 63 1.77 -0.41 -0.25
CA SER A 63 1.48 -1.26 -1.42
C SER A 63 0.71 -0.50 -2.52
N GLN A 64 -0.20 0.39 -2.16
CA GLN A 64 -0.88 1.26 -3.13
C GLN A 64 0.10 2.21 -3.85
N PHE A 65 1.10 2.73 -3.13
CA PHE A 65 2.19 3.54 -3.71
C PHE A 65 3.02 2.72 -4.71
N VAL A 66 3.38 1.48 -4.35
CA VAL A 66 4.09 0.55 -5.25
C VAL A 66 3.29 0.30 -6.53
N LEU A 67 1.98 0.14 -6.44
CA LEU A 67 1.12 0.03 -7.63
C LEU A 67 1.12 1.32 -8.47
N GLY A 68 1.04 2.48 -7.81
CA GLY A 68 1.15 3.79 -8.48
C GLY A 68 2.40 3.89 -9.34
N TYR A 69 3.57 3.63 -8.74
CA TYR A 69 4.86 3.67 -9.43
C TYR A 69 4.97 2.61 -10.52
N SER A 70 4.54 1.38 -10.25
CA SER A 70 4.65 0.28 -11.22
C SER A 70 3.79 0.54 -12.47
N TYR A 71 2.57 1.04 -12.29
CA TYR A 71 1.71 1.41 -13.42
C TYR A 71 2.24 2.65 -14.16
N LEU A 72 2.85 3.62 -13.45
CA LEU A 72 3.49 4.77 -14.07
C LEU A 72 4.68 4.34 -14.96
N ALA A 73 5.54 3.46 -14.46
CA ALA A 73 6.67 2.91 -15.20
C ALA A 73 6.21 2.13 -16.46
N LYS A 74 5.10 1.39 -16.35
CA LYS A 74 4.43 0.72 -17.47
C LYS A 74 3.61 1.67 -18.38
N LYS A 75 3.79 2.99 -18.25
CA LYS A 75 3.12 4.03 -19.05
C LYS A 75 1.58 4.02 -18.94
N ASN A 76 1.02 3.41 -17.90
CA ASN A 76 -0.40 3.44 -17.60
C ASN A 76 -0.73 4.57 -16.61
N LYS A 77 -0.69 5.81 -17.11
CA LYS A 77 -0.89 7.02 -16.30
C LYS A 77 -2.23 7.01 -15.56
N LYS A 78 -3.31 6.52 -16.18
CA LYS A 78 -4.65 6.44 -15.57
C LYS A 78 -4.66 5.55 -14.32
N LYS A 79 -4.10 4.34 -14.42
CA LYS A 79 -4.00 3.44 -13.25
C LYS A 79 -3.03 3.97 -12.20
N ALA A 80 -1.92 4.57 -12.62
CA ALA A 80 -0.97 5.18 -11.69
C ALA A 80 -1.62 6.24 -10.81
N ILE A 81 -2.34 7.20 -11.42
CA ILE A 81 -3.07 8.26 -10.71
C ILE A 81 -4.07 7.67 -9.72
N LEU A 82 -4.86 6.68 -10.15
CA LEU A 82 -5.84 6.03 -9.27
C LEU A 82 -5.19 5.45 -8.01
N TRP A 83 -4.04 4.79 -8.16
CA TRP A 83 -3.34 4.17 -7.04
C TRP A 83 -2.63 5.18 -6.14
N PHE A 84 -2.00 6.21 -6.72
CA PHE A 84 -1.44 7.30 -5.93
C PHE A 84 -2.52 8.07 -5.15
N GLN A 85 -3.71 8.29 -5.73
CA GLN A 85 -4.84 8.90 -5.01
C GLN A 85 -5.27 8.08 -3.80
N LYS A 86 -5.39 6.76 -3.96
CA LYS A 86 -5.71 5.85 -2.84
C LYS A 86 -4.64 5.91 -1.77
N SER A 87 -3.37 5.79 -2.15
CA SER A 87 -2.24 5.77 -1.22
C SER A 87 -2.09 7.10 -0.46
N CYS A 88 -2.19 8.23 -1.17
CA CYS A 88 -2.18 9.57 -0.57
C CYS A 88 -3.34 9.76 0.42
N LYS A 89 -4.56 9.36 0.04
CA LYS A 89 -5.74 9.38 0.94
C LYS A 89 -5.52 8.56 2.21
N ASN A 90 -4.71 7.50 2.13
CA ASN A 90 -4.39 6.61 3.25
C ASN A 90 -3.09 6.99 3.98
N GLY A 91 -2.58 8.21 3.76
CA GLY A 91 -1.51 8.80 4.57
C GLY A 91 -0.10 8.66 4.00
N ASN A 92 0.08 8.16 2.78
CA ASN A 92 1.39 8.10 2.14
C ASN A 92 1.72 9.44 1.44
N SER A 93 2.55 10.27 2.08
CA SER A 93 2.92 11.61 1.57
C SER A 93 3.61 11.56 0.20
N ASN A 94 4.47 10.57 -0.04
CA ASN A 94 5.17 10.41 -1.31
C ASN A 94 4.18 10.22 -2.47
N SER A 95 3.04 9.55 -2.24
CA SER A 95 1.99 9.46 -3.26
C SER A 95 1.33 10.79 -3.56
N CYS A 96 1.17 11.64 -2.54
CA CYS A 96 0.63 12.99 -2.73
C CYS A 96 1.59 13.82 -3.59
N GLU A 97 2.90 13.76 -3.30
CA GLU A 97 3.94 14.41 -4.09
C GLU A 97 3.92 13.93 -5.54
N MET A 98 3.86 12.62 -5.77
CA MET A 98 3.77 12.04 -7.11
C MET A 98 2.53 12.49 -7.89
N LEU A 99 1.39 12.72 -7.23
CA LEU A 99 0.21 13.26 -7.91
C LEU A 99 0.42 14.69 -8.37
N GLU A 100 1.11 15.50 -7.57
CA GLU A 100 1.44 16.88 -7.95
C GLU A 100 2.45 16.91 -9.10
N GLU A 101 3.45 16.04 -9.09
CA GLU A 101 4.40 15.89 -10.21
C GLU A 101 3.71 15.48 -11.51
N ILE A 102 2.76 14.54 -11.44
CA ILE A 102 2.05 13.99 -12.60
C ILE A 102 1.13 15.01 -13.29
N LYS A 103 0.67 16.03 -12.54
CA LYS A 103 -0.21 17.11 -13.00
C LYS A 103 0.55 18.28 -13.63
N ARG A 104 1.84 18.41 -13.35
CA ARG A 104 2.73 19.38 -14.01
C ARG A 104 3.02 18.95 -15.44
#